data_AF-A0A7X6TCL0-F1
#
_entry.id   AF-A0A7X6TCL0-F1
#
_cell.length_a   1.000
_cell.length_b   1.000
_cell.length_c   1.000
_cell.angle_alpha   90.00
_cell.angle_beta   90.00
_cell.angle_gamma   90.00
#
_symmetry.space_group_name_H-M   'P 1'
#
loop_
_entity.id
_entity.type
_entity.pdbx_description
1 polymer ?
#
loop_
_entity_poly.entity_id
_entity_poly.type
_entity_poly.pdbx_seq_one_letter_code
_entity_poly.pdbx_strand_id
1 'polypeptide(L)' 'MENLNRGLVAVQVPNGVFVSWRIMGQEWNNTQYNLYRNGVKLNAEPLSVSNFL' A
#
# COMPACT_ATOMS: atom_id res chain seq x y z
N MET A 1 4.74 7.53 21.19
CA MET A 1 4.48 6.78 19.94
C MET A 1 5.35 7.39 18.87
N GLU A 2 6.03 6.58 18.06
CA GLU A 2 6.90 7.07 17.00
C GLU A 2 6.09 7.59 15.81
N ASN A 3 6.63 8.57 15.10
CA ASN A 3 6.04 9.05 13.84
C ASN A 3 6.68 8.30 12.67
N LEU A 4 5.96 7.32 12.13
CA LEU A 4 6.43 6.46 11.04
C LEU A 4 5.89 6.94 9.70
N ASN A 5 6.70 6.77 8.66
CA ASN A 5 6.22 6.86 7.29
C ASN A 5 5.47 5.57 6.89
N ARG A 6 4.90 5.56 5.68
CA ARG A 6 4.18 4.41 5.11
C ARG A 6 5.00 3.12 5.04
N GLY A 7 6.33 3.19 5.10
CA GLY A 7 7.18 2.00 4.99
C GLY A 7 6.91 1.19 3.73
N LEU A 8 6.52 1.87 2.64
CA LEU A 8 6.18 1.21 1.39
C LEU A 8 7.44 0.56 0.80
N VAL A 9 7.33 -0.72 0.46
CA VAL A 9 8.37 -1.47 -0.24
C VAL A 9 7.78 -2.15 -1.46
N ALA A 10 8.58 -2.26 -2.52
CA ALA A 10 8.22 -2.92 -3.76
C ALA A 10 9.32 -3.93 -4.11
N VAL A 11 8.96 -5.19 -4.30
CA VAL A 11 9.89 -6.31 -4.49
C VAL A 11 9.52 -7.05 -5.77
N GLN A 12 10.47 -7.19 -6.69
CA GLN A 12 10.28 -8.02 -7.88
C GLN A 12 10.11 -9.49 -7.46
N VAL A 13 9.05 -10.12 -7.96
CA VAL A 13 8.77 -11.55 -7.83
C VAL A 13 8.54 -12.14 -9.23
N PRO A 14 8.48 -13.48 -9.40
CA PRO A 14 8.33 -14.07 -10.73
C PRO A 14 7.13 -13.57 -11.54
N ASN A 15 6.02 -13.24 -10.87
CA ASN A 15 4.75 -12.88 -11.53
C ASN A 15 4.43 -11.37 -11.48
N GLY A 16 5.36 -10.52 -11.07
CA GLY A 16 5.10 -9.08 -10.94
C GLY A 16 5.93 -8.40 -9.87
N VAL A 17 5.40 -7.32 -9.30
CA VAL A 17 6.04 -6.57 -8.22
C VAL A 17 5.13 -6.61 -7.01
N PHE A 18 5.54 -7.37 -5.99
CA PHE A 18 4.84 -7.38 -4.71
C PHE A 18 5.09 -6.06 -3.99
N VAL A 19 4.03 -5.37 -3.60
CA VAL A 19 4.08 -4.10 -2.86
C VAL A 19 3.41 -4.30 -1.51
N SER A 20 4.04 -3.81 -0.44
CA SER A 20 3.43 -3.75 0.90
C SER A 20 3.72 -2.42 1.60
N TRP A 21 2.85 -2.03 2.52
CA TRP A 21 2.95 -0.79 3.30
C TRP A 21 2.38 -0.97 4.71
N ARG A 22 2.63 0.01 5.58
CA ARG A 22 2.10 0.06 6.94
C ARG A 22 0.70 0.65 6.97
N ILE A 23 -0.20 0.00 7.70
CA ILE A 23 -1.41 0.62 8.25
C ILE A 23 -1.01 1.31 9.55
N MET A 24 -1.28 2.62 9.66
CA MET A 24 -0.97 3.34 10.90
C MET A 24 -2.02 3.04 11.97
N GLY A 25 -1.65 3.12 13.26
CA GLY A 25 -2.57 2.81 14.36
C GLY A 25 -3.87 3.64 14.35
N GLN A 26 -3.84 4.85 13.79
CA GLN A 26 -5.01 5.73 13.68
C GLN A 26 -5.94 5.39 12.50
N GLU A 27 -5.52 4.49 11.60
CA GLU A 27 -6.17 4.25 10.31
C GLU A 27 -7.04 3.00 10.27
N TRP A 28 -6.95 2.17 11.32
CA TRP A 28 -7.40 0.78 11.35
C TRP A 28 -8.85 0.55 10.90
N ASN A 29 -9.76 1.51 11.12
CA ASN A 29 -11.19 1.27 10.94
C ASN A 29 -11.74 1.63 9.56
N ASN A 30 -11.27 2.70 8.92
CA ASN A 30 -11.95 3.28 7.73
C ASN A 30 -11.00 3.75 6.63
N THR A 31 -9.69 3.51 6.78
CA THR A 31 -8.72 3.98 5.78
C THR A 31 -8.59 2.96 4.67
N GLN A 32 -8.67 3.46 3.43
CA GLN A 32 -8.40 2.67 2.24
C GLN A 32 -7.28 3.32 1.44
N TYR A 33 -6.64 2.52 0.58
CA TYR A 33 -5.41 2.90 -0.10
C TYR A 33 -5.59 2.85 -1.62
N ASN A 34 -5.07 3.86 -2.31
CA ASN A 34 -4.84 3.80 -3.75
C ASN A 34 -3.35 3.60 -3.99
N LEU A 35 -3.00 2.68 -4.89
CA LEU A 35 -1.64 2.41 -5.29
C LEU A 35 -1.36 3.10 -6.62
N TYR A 36 -0.22 3.80 -6.69
CA TYR A 36 0.22 4.51 -7.88
C TYR A 36 1.60 4.00 -8.30
N ARG A 37 1.77 3.77 -9.60
CA ARG A 37 3.08 3.47 -10.21
C ARG A 37 3.38 4.56 -11.24
N ASN A 38 4.48 5.27 -11.04
CA ASN A 38 4.90 6.39 -11.90
C ASN A 38 3.78 7.43 -12.09
N GLY A 39 3.04 7.74 -11.03
CA GLY A 39 1.92 8.69 -11.05
C GLY A 39 0.59 8.15 -11.58
N VAL A 40 0.53 6.90 -12.07
CA VAL A 40 -0.70 6.29 -12.61
C VAL A 40 -1.33 5.38 -11.55
N LYS A 41 -2.63 5.56 -11.28
CA LYS A 41 -3.41 4.73 -10.34
C LYS A 41 -3.57 3.31 -10.89
N LEU A 42 -3.33 2.30 -10.05
CA LEU A 42 -3.34 0.89 -10.45
C LEU A 42 -4.63 0.15 -10.09
N ASN A 43 -5.14 0.35 -8.88
CA ASN A 43 -6.36 -0.31 -8.41
C ASN A 43 -7.60 0.45 -8.91
N ALA A 44 -8.64 -0.25 -9.38
CA ALA A 44 -9.90 0.40 -9.75
C ALA A 44 -10.61 0.98 -8.51
N GLU A 45 -10.84 0.12 -7.51
CA GLU A 45 -11.46 0.45 -6.23
C GLU A 45 -10.41 0.58 -5.10
N PRO A 46 -10.61 1.45 -4.10
CA PRO A 46 -9.70 1.59 -2.96
C PRO A 46 -9.48 0.28 -2.20
N LEU A 47 -8.23 0.03 -1.79
CA LEU A 47 -7.82 -1.21 -1.12
C LEU A 47 -8.01 -1.09 0.40
N SER A 48 -8.71 -2.05 1.00
CA SER A 48 -8.80 -2.21 2.46
C SER A 48 -7.72 -3.14 3.04
N VAL A 49 -6.69 -3.44 2.24
CA VAL A 49 -5.53 -4.29 2.59
C VAL A 49 -4.26 -3.47 2.52
N SER A 50 -3.14 -4.03 3.00
CA SER A 50 -1.84 -3.35 3.02
C SER A 50 -0.77 -4.00 2.14
N ASN A 51 -1.21 -4.73 1.12
CA ASN A 51 -0.36 -5.32 0.10
C ASN A 51 -1.06 -5.45 -1.26
N PHE A 52 -0.28 -5.57 -2.33
CA PHE A 52 -0.74 -5.70 -3.71
C PHE A 52 0.29 -6.49 -4.53
N LEU A 53 -0.16 -7.25 -5.53
CA LEU A 53 0.71 -7.91 -6.51
C LEU A 53 0.31 -7.46 -7.92
#